data_AF-W5WD75-F1
#
_entry.id   AF-W5WD75-F1
#
_cell.length_a   1.000
_cell.length_b   1.000
_cell.length_c   1.000
_cell.angle_alpha   90.00
_cell.angle_beta   90.00
_cell.angle_gamma   90.00
#
_symmetry.space_group_name_H-M   'P 1'
#
loop_
_entity.id
_entity.type
_entity.pdbx_description
1 polymer ?
#
loop_
_entity_poly.entity_id
_entity_poly.type
_entity_poly.pdbx_seq_one_letter_code
_entity_poly.pdbx_strand_id
1 'polypeptide(L)'
;MPQSKVELFAAIRRDSRIEGLSVRALARKYGVHRRTVREALSSAFPRPRKKLPPRKSRLDPFKPVIDATLRADLDAPRKQRHTAKLTSRRSSGPSTSSPWKTNSSGKRWPIPAGP
;
A
#
# COMPACT_ATOMS: atom_id res chain seq x y z
N MET A 1 10.57 -30.17 -5.18
CA MET A 1 11.05 -28.81 -4.87
C MET A 1 10.80 -28.52 -3.39
N PRO A 2 11.71 -27.83 -2.68
CA PRO A 2 11.53 -27.47 -1.27
C PRO A 2 10.27 -26.60 -1.09
N GLN A 3 9.46 -26.91 -0.08
CA GLN A 3 8.15 -26.28 0.15
C GLN A 3 8.28 -24.96 0.94
N SER A 4 9.37 -24.79 1.68
CA SER A 4 9.66 -23.60 2.48
C SER A 4 11.03 -22.98 2.16
N LYS A 5 11.21 -21.68 2.48
CA LYS A 5 12.50 -20.98 2.29
C LYS A 5 13.63 -21.60 3.13
N VAL A 6 13.29 -22.16 4.29
CA VAL A 6 14.24 -22.84 5.18
C VAL A 6 14.71 -24.16 4.56
N GLU A 7 13.79 -24.96 4.02
CA GLU A 7 14.13 -26.19 3.29
C GLU A 7 14.99 -25.91 2.06
N LEU A 8 14.70 -24.83 1.33
CA LEU A 8 15.52 -24.41 0.19
C LEU A 8 16.97 -24.12 0.61
N PHE A 9 17.16 -23.40 1.71
CA PHE A 9 18.50 -23.10 2.23
C PHE A 9 19.22 -24.36 2.71
N ALA A 10 18.50 -25.29 3.34
CA ALA A 10 19.06 -26.59 3.74
C ALA A 10 19.46 -27.45 2.53
N ALA A 11 18.64 -27.47 1.48
CA ALA A 11 18.90 -28.22 0.25
C ALA A 11 20.13 -27.66 -0.50
N ILE A 12 20.23 -26.33 -0.64
CA ILE A 12 21.40 -25.67 -1.23
C ILE A 12 22.69 -26.04 -0.49
N ARG A 13 22.67 -26.03 0.86
CA ARG A 13 23.85 -26.41 1.66
C ARG A 13 24.20 -27.88 1.52
N ARG A 14 23.21 -28.77 1.47
CA ARG A 14 23.44 -30.21 1.23
C ARG A 14 24.10 -30.45 -0.12
N ASP A 15 23.53 -29.92 -1.20
CA ASP A 15 24.06 -30.13 -2.54
C ASP A 15 25.44 -29.48 -2.73
N SER A 16 25.68 -28.33 -2.11
CA SER A 16 27.00 -27.71 -2.13
C SER A 16 28.06 -28.57 -1.44
N ARG A 17 27.71 -29.32 -0.38
CA ARG A 17 28.64 -30.17 0.38
C ARG A 17 28.81 -31.55 -0.25
N ILE A 18 27.71 -32.15 -0.74
CA ILE A 18 27.70 -33.52 -1.29
C ILE A 18 28.19 -33.52 -2.74
N GLU A 19 27.59 -32.68 -3.59
CA GLU A 19 27.86 -32.67 -5.03
C GLU A 19 28.96 -31.66 -5.43
N GLY A 20 29.45 -30.84 -4.49
CA GLY A 20 30.48 -29.83 -4.76
C GLY A 20 30.05 -28.75 -5.76
N LEU A 21 28.74 -28.57 -5.97
CA LEU A 21 28.23 -27.71 -7.03
C LEU A 21 28.61 -26.24 -6.84
N SER A 22 29.02 -25.61 -7.93
CA SER A 22 29.27 -24.16 -7.95
C SER A 22 27.99 -23.36 -7.69
N VAL A 23 28.16 -22.12 -7.20
CA VAL A 23 27.06 -21.17 -6.98
C VAL A 23 26.17 -20.98 -8.22
N ARG A 24 26.77 -21.04 -9.43
CA ARG A 24 26.04 -20.90 -10.70
C ARG A 24 25.23 -22.16 -11.04
N ALA A 25 25.74 -23.35 -10.71
CA ALA A 25 25.02 -24.60 -10.89
C ALA A 25 23.82 -24.69 -9.93
N LEU A 26 24.03 -24.37 -8.66
CA LEU A 26 22.98 -24.32 -7.63
C LEU A 26 21.87 -23.32 -8.00
N ALA A 27 22.23 -22.13 -8.47
CA ALA A 27 21.27 -21.13 -8.91
C ALA A 27 20.35 -21.65 -10.04
N ARG A 28 20.91 -22.43 -10.99
CA ARG A 28 20.13 -23.05 -12.08
C ARG A 28 19.27 -24.21 -11.58
N LYS A 29 19.82 -25.10 -10.75
CA LYS A 29 19.12 -26.28 -10.19
C LYS A 29 17.89 -25.88 -9.37
N TYR A 30 18.03 -24.84 -8.54
CA TYR A 30 16.98 -24.39 -7.63
C TYR A 30 16.16 -23.20 -8.16
N GLY A 31 16.47 -22.67 -9.35
CA GLY A 31 15.75 -21.53 -9.93
C GLY A 31 15.85 -20.23 -9.12
N VAL A 32 16.95 -20.03 -8.39
CA VAL A 32 17.13 -18.89 -7.48
C VAL A 32 18.27 -18.00 -7.91
N HIS A 33 18.21 -16.72 -7.53
CA HIS A 33 19.31 -15.79 -7.79
C HIS A 33 20.59 -16.22 -7.06
N ARG A 34 21.76 -16.01 -7.69
CA ARG A 34 23.08 -16.34 -7.10
C ARG A 34 23.31 -15.70 -5.71
N ARG A 35 22.69 -14.55 -5.45
CA ARG A 35 22.70 -13.88 -4.14
C ARG A 35 22.05 -14.75 -3.05
N THR A 36 20.92 -15.40 -3.35
CA THR A 36 20.22 -16.30 -2.43
C THR A 36 21.06 -17.53 -2.13
N VAL A 37 21.77 -18.07 -3.13
CA VAL A 37 22.69 -19.19 -2.93
C VAL A 37 23.84 -18.79 -1.99
N ARG A 38 24.48 -17.63 -2.21
CA ARG A 38 25.52 -17.14 -1.30
C ARG A 38 24.99 -16.89 0.12
N GLU A 39 23.77 -16.38 0.26
CA GLU A 39 23.11 -16.21 1.55
C GLU A 39 22.87 -17.56 2.25
N ALA A 40 22.45 -18.58 1.52
CA ALA A 40 22.25 -19.92 2.06
C ALA A 40 23.56 -20.61 2.46
N LEU A 41 24.67 -20.30 1.79
CA LEU A 41 26.00 -20.79 2.16
C LEU A 41 26.57 -20.06 3.38
N SER A 42 26.27 -18.77 3.55
CA SER A 42 26.78 -17.98 4.68
C SER A 42 25.92 -18.05 5.94
N SER A 43 24.62 -18.32 5.82
CA SER A 43 23.69 -18.41 6.95
C SER A 43 22.78 -19.62 6.81
N ALA A 44 22.64 -20.38 7.91
CA ALA A 44 21.72 -21.52 7.97
C ALA A 44 20.25 -21.08 7.88
N PHE A 45 19.93 -19.90 8.40
CA PHE A 45 18.59 -19.36 8.42
C PHE A 45 18.44 -18.20 7.43
N PRO A 46 17.39 -18.20 6.59
CA PRO A 46 17.12 -17.07 5.70
C PRO A 46 16.83 -15.82 6.53
N ARG A 47 17.37 -14.67 6.13
CA ARG A 47 17.07 -13.42 6.83
C ARG A 47 15.56 -13.16 6.79
N PRO A 48 14.95 -12.76 7.93
CA PRO A 48 13.54 -12.42 7.95
C PRO A 48 13.29 -11.25 7.01
N ARG A 49 12.15 -11.29 6.31
CA ARG A 49 11.77 -10.19 5.42
C ARG A 49 11.57 -8.94 6.28
N LYS A 50 12.25 -7.85 5.92
CA LYS A 50 11.99 -6.55 6.54
C LYS A 50 10.52 -6.19 6.33
N LYS A 51 9.78 -6.00 7.42
CA LYS A 51 8.44 -5.42 7.36
C LYS A 51 8.59 -3.99 6.85
N LEU A 52 7.84 -3.63 5.81
CA LEU A 52 7.81 -2.23 5.40
C LEU A 52 7.21 -1.42 6.54
N PRO A 53 7.74 -0.22 6.82
CA PRO A 53 7.07 0.69 7.74
C PRO A 53 5.65 0.99 7.22
N PRO A 54 4.69 1.22 8.12
CA PRO A 54 3.35 1.64 7.70
C PRO A 54 3.47 2.90 6.85
N ARG A 55 2.85 2.88 5.67
CA ARG A 55 2.86 4.02 4.75
C ARG A 55 1.95 5.11 5.33
N LYS A 56 2.42 6.35 5.34
CA LYS A 56 1.57 7.49 5.66
C LYS A 56 0.45 7.57 4.61
N SER A 57 -0.79 7.65 5.07
CA SER A 57 -1.95 7.84 4.20
C SER A 57 -2.14 9.34 3.93
N ARG A 58 -2.77 9.68 2.79
CA ARG A 58 -3.16 11.09 2.51
C ARG A 58 -4.13 11.66 3.54
N LEU A 59 -4.80 10.79 4.32
CA LEU A 59 -5.73 11.16 5.37
C LEU A 59 -5.02 11.50 6.69
N ASP A 60 -3.76 11.09 6.87
CA ASP A 60 -3.04 11.27 8.13
C ASP A 60 -2.97 12.73 8.61
N PRO A 61 -2.77 13.75 7.74
CA PRO A 61 -2.81 15.15 8.16
C PRO A 61 -4.19 15.63 8.62
N PHE A 62 -5.27 14.99 8.17
CA PHE A 62 -6.65 15.40 8.46
C PHE A 62 -7.26 14.66 9.65
N LYS A 63 -6.67 13.54 10.07
CA LYS A 63 -7.07 12.80 11.29
C LYS A 63 -7.30 13.69 12.52
N PRO A 64 -6.38 14.60 12.90
CA PRO A 64 -6.62 15.43 14.09
C PRO A 64 -7.86 16.33 13.96
N VAL A 65 -8.13 16.85 12.76
CA VAL A 65 -9.31 17.69 12.48
C VAL A 65 -10.59 16.84 12.55
N ILE A 66 -10.57 15.65 11.95
CA ILE A 66 -11.69 14.71 12.00
C ILE A 66 -11.96 14.31 13.45
N ASP A 67 -10.93 13.95 14.21
CA ASP A 67 -11.06 13.52 15.60
C ASP A 67 -11.56 14.66 16.51
N ALA A 68 -11.10 15.89 16.29
CA ALA A 68 -11.60 17.06 17.01
C ALA A 68 -13.09 17.31 16.71
N THR A 69 -13.47 17.19 15.44
CA THR A 69 -14.87 17.34 15.00
C THR A 69 -15.75 16.26 15.63
N LEU A 70 -15.31 15.01 15.59
CA LEU A 70 -16.05 13.88 16.18
C LEU A 70 -16.18 14.00 17.70
N ARG A 71 -15.17 14.52 18.40
CA ARG A 71 -15.26 14.79 19.84
C ARG A 71 -16.26 15.91 20.15
N ALA A 72 -16.21 17.01 19.42
CA ALA A 72 -17.16 18.11 19.59
C ALA A 72 -18.62 17.66 19.31
N ASP A 73 -18.80 16.76 18.35
CA ASP A 73 -20.12 16.18 18.03
C ASP A 73 -20.70 15.31 19.17
N LEU A 74 -19.88 14.81 20.12
CA LEU A 74 -20.38 14.05 21.28
C LEU A 74 -21.05 14.95 22.32
N ASP A 75 -20.59 16.18 22.46
CA ASP A 75 -21.13 17.16 23.41
C ASP A 75 -22.25 18.01 22.80
N ALA A 76 -22.42 17.94 21.48
CA ALA A 76 -23.47 18.65 20.78
C ALA A 76 -24.89 18.15 21.16
N PRO A 77 -25.89 19.04 21.20
CA PRO A 77 -27.28 18.67 21.46
C PRO A 77 -27.79 17.67 20.41
N ARG A 78 -28.72 16.79 20.79
CA ARG A 78 -29.09 15.57 20.03
C ARG A 78 -29.39 15.76 18.54
N LYS A 79 -29.90 16.93 18.13
CA LYS A 79 -30.21 17.28 16.72
C LYS A 79 -29.01 17.82 15.93
N GLN A 80 -27.95 18.27 16.61
CA GLN A 80 -26.72 18.83 16.02
C GLN A 80 -25.57 17.84 15.98
N ARG A 81 -25.70 16.65 16.60
CA ARG A 81 -24.69 15.58 16.50
C ARG A 81 -24.57 15.10 15.06
N HIS A 82 -23.44 15.38 14.43
CA HIS A 82 -23.15 14.83 13.11
C HIS A 82 -22.61 13.41 13.24
N THR A 83 -23.08 12.50 12.39
CA THR A 83 -22.55 11.13 12.33
C THR A 83 -21.41 11.08 11.31
N ALA A 84 -20.47 10.14 11.46
CA ALA A 84 -19.29 10.03 10.59
C ALA A 84 -19.60 10.03 9.07
N LYS A 85 -20.80 9.56 8.68
CA LYS A 85 -21.31 9.65 7.29
C LYS A 85 -21.48 11.10 6.78
N LEU A 86 -21.88 12.03 7.64
CA LEU A 86 -22.12 13.42 7.30
C LEU A 86 -20.82 14.23 7.26
N THR A 87 -19.88 13.97 8.17
CA THR A 87 -18.56 14.62 8.22
C THR A 87 -17.74 14.28 6.97
N SER A 88 -17.76 13.01 6.54
CA SER A 88 -17.13 12.55 5.29
C SER A 88 -17.60 13.36 4.05
N ARG A 89 -18.91 13.64 3.98
CA ARG A 89 -19.53 14.40 2.89
C ARG A 89 -19.12 15.87 2.85
N ARG A 90 -18.78 16.47 4.00
CA ARG A 90 -18.28 17.85 4.07
C ARG A 90 -16.80 17.95 3.67
N SER A 91 -16.01 16.92 3.97
CA SER A 91 -14.61 16.83 3.55
C SER A 91 -14.42 16.50 2.05
N SER A 92 -15.47 16.01 1.37
CA SER A 92 -15.53 16.00 -0.09
C SER A 92 -16.12 17.32 -0.58
N GLY A 93 -15.26 18.33 -0.82
CA GLY A 93 -15.71 19.55 -1.49
C GLY A 93 -16.34 19.21 -2.84
N PRO A 94 -17.40 19.91 -3.28
CA PRO A 94 -17.89 19.76 -4.65
C PRO A 94 -16.76 20.19 -5.59
N SER A 95 -16.43 19.33 -6.54
CA SER A 95 -15.63 19.69 -7.71
C SER A 95 -16.43 20.68 -8.56
N THR A 96 -16.48 21.94 -8.13
CA THR A 96 -17.10 23.05 -8.87
C THR A 96 -15.98 23.89 -9.48
N SER A 97 -15.56 23.53 -10.69
CA SER A 97 -15.13 24.51 -11.69
C SER A 97 -15.00 23.83 -13.04
N SER A 98 -16.15 23.45 -13.62
CA SER A 98 -16.22 23.40 -15.07
C SER A 98 -16.82 24.74 -15.53
N PRO A 99 -16.04 25.63 -16.16
CA PRO A 99 -16.53 26.91 -16.65
C PRO A 99 -17.47 26.79 -17.86
N TRP A 100 -17.87 25.57 -18.22
CA TRP A 100 -18.63 25.23 -19.42
C TRP A 100 -19.91 24.47 -19.06
N LYS A 101 -20.99 24.74 -19.79
CA LYS A 101 -22.20 23.90 -19.83
C LYS A 101 -22.18 23.06 -21.11
N THR A 102 -22.50 21.76 -21.01
CA THR A 102 -22.75 20.87 -22.17
C THR A 102 -24.25 20.72 -22.43
N ASN A 103 -24.67 20.76 -23.69
CA ASN A 103 -26.01 20.33 -24.09
C ASN A 103 -26.04 18.83 -24.46
N SER A 104 -27.23 18.28 -24.69
CA SER A 104 -27.48 16.86 -25.04
C SER A 104 -26.85 16.43 -26.37
N SER A 105 -26.36 17.38 -27.17
CA SER A 105 -25.59 17.16 -28.41
C SER A 105 -24.08 17.34 -28.23
N GLY A 106 -23.60 17.44 -26.99
CA GLY A 106 -22.17 17.47 -26.65
C GLY A 106 -21.47 18.82 -26.85
N LYS A 107 -22.18 19.87 -27.27
CA LYS A 107 -21.58 21.20 -27.47
C LYS A 107 -21.41 21.93 -26.14
N ARG A 108 -20.23 22.55 -25.95
CA ARG A 108 -19.85 23.34 -24.76
C ARG A 108 -19.92 24.83 -25.00
N TRP A 109 -20.52 25.55 -24.05
CA TRP A 109 -20.57 27.02 -24.06
C TRP A 109 -20.22 27.59 -22.68
N PRO A 110 -19.56 28.76 -22.62
CA PRO A 110 -19.22 29.44 -21.38
C PRO A 110 -20.49 29.92 -20.65
N ILE A 111 -20.50 29.82 -19.32
CA ILE A 111 -21.59 30.36 -18.50
C ILE A 111 -21.38 31.88 -18.41
N PRO A 112 -22.33 32.72 -18.89
CA PRO A 112 -22.19 34.17 -18.76
C PRO A 112 -22.21 34.55 -17.27
N ALA A 113 -21.30 35.44 -16.87
CA ALA A 113 -21.38 36.05 -15.55
C ALA A 113 -22.70 36.84 -15.46
N GLY A 114 -23.45 36.63 -14.37
CA GLY A 114 -24.71 37.33 -14.13
C GLY A 114 -24.51 38.86 -14.03
N PRO A 115 -25.59 39.64 -14.11
CA PRO A 115 -25.57 41.11 -14.10
C PRO A 115 -25.02 41.69 -12.79
#